data_AF-A0A7V5DXR6-F1
#
_entry.id   AF-A0A7V5DXR6-F1
#
_cell.length_a   1.000
_cell.length_b   1.000
_cell.length_c   1.000
_cell.angle_alpha   90.00
_cell.angle_beta   90.00
_cell.angle_gamma   90.00
#
_symmetry.space_group_name_H-M   'P 1'
#
loop_
_entity.id
_entity.type
_entity.pdbx_description
1 polymer ?
#
loop_
_entity_poly.entity_id
_entity_poly.type
_entity_poly.pdbx_seq_one_letter_code
_entity_poly.pdbx_strand_id
1 'polypeptide(L)'
;MTCKEAMYLYCSLDQGAPFPAELEAHLASCPTCTHWVQQMNSVLHAYKNSGHYPLPTPMEDRILSAIEALEAAPVLKPHPTLSPGKWMLPGVFLLLGILGIPFSTVFSVFAYQPSGNLEIWVPLVLGAAFTTYAALFTGYNLEWLKKKFLT
;
A
#
# COMPACT_ATOMS: atom_id res chain seq x y z
N MET A 1 16.33 33.85 -2.13
CA MET A 1 16.43 33.88 -0.66
C MET A 1 17.62 34.70 -0.23
N THR A 2 17.52 35.37 0.92
CA THR A 2 18.67 35.98 1.59
C THR A 2 19.51 34.89 2.28
N CYS A 3 20.79 35.14 2.56
CA CYS A 3 21.64 34.15 3.26
C CYS A 3 21.08 33.77 4.65
N LYS A 4 20.37 34.70 5.30
CA LYS A 4 19.72 34.47 6.60
C LYS A 4 18.55 33.50 6.48
N GLU A 5 17.70 33.68 5.47
CA GLU A 5 16.60 32.76 5.16
C GLU A 5 17.11 31.38 4.77
N ALA A 6 18.18 31.32 3.96
CA ALA A 6 18.80 30.07 3.54
C ALA A 6 19.26 29.23 4.74
N MET A 7 19.95 29.87 5.70
CA MET A 7 20.46 29.19 6.88
C MET A 7 19.33 28.78 7.85
N TYR A 8 18.30 29.62 8.01
CA TYR A 8 17.14 29.26 8.82
C TYR A 8 16.40 28.05 8.23
N LEU A 9 16.22 28.03 6.91
CA LEU A 9 15.62 26.90 6.21
C LEU A 9 16.48 25.64 6.36
N TYR A 10 17.80 25.74 6.18
CA TYR A 10 18.71 24.62 6.41
C TYR A 10 18.62 24.05 7.84
N CYS A 11 18.61 24.92 8.86
CA CYS A 11 18.49 24.50 10.26
C CYS A 11 17.10 23.93 10.63
N SER A 12 16.07 24.22 9.83
CA SER A 12 14.72 23.66 10.03
C SER A 12 14.55 22.26 9.43
N LEU A 13 15.50 21.81 8.58
CA LEU A 13 15.46 20.49 7.96
C LEU A 13 16.09 19.44 8.88
N ASP A 14 15.49 18.25 8.90
CA ASP A 14 16.06 17.08 9.58
C ASP A 14 17.31 16.55 8.84
N GLN A 15 18.17 15.86 9.58
CA GLN A 15 19.42 15.30 9.03
C GLN A 15 19.12 14.28 7.92
N GLY A 16 19.61 14.55 6.72
CA GLY A 16 19.43 13.68 5.54
C GLY A 16 18.16 13.93 4.74
N ALA A 17 17.35 14.95 5.10
CA ALA A 17 16.25 15.40 4.26
C ALA A 17 16.79 15.99 2.94
N PRO A 18 16.11 15.76 1.79
CA PRO A 18 16.50 16.39 0.54
C PRO A 18 16.35 17.90 0.65
N PHE A 19 17.30 18.64 0.06
CA PHE A 19 17.21 20.10 0.04
C PHE A 19 16.07 20.55 -0.88
N PRO A 20 15.25 21.52 -0.46
CA PRO A 20 14.30 22.16 -1.36
C PRO A 20 15.06 22.87 -2.48
N ALA A 21 14.50 22.87 -3.70
CA ALA A 21 15.16 23.37 -4.91
C ALA A 21 15.70 24.81 -4.78
N GLU A 22 14.99 25.65 -4.01
CA GLU A 22 15.41 27.03 -3.74
C GLU A 22 16.73 27.07 -2.94
N LEU A 23 16.87 26.19 -1.94
CA LEU A 23 18.05 26.13 -1.09
C LEU A 23 19.24 25.57 -1.86
N GLU A 24 19.01 24.54 -2.68
CA GLU A 24 20.02 23.96 -3.55
C GLU A 24 20.57 25.00 -4.54
N ALA A 25 19.70 25.78 -5.19
CA ALA A 25 20.10 26.87 -6.08
C ALA A 25 20.90 27.96 -5.34
N HIS A 26 20.51 28.29 -4.10
CA HIS A 26 21.23 29.27 -3.30
C HIS A 26 22.63 28.77 -2.90
N LEU A 27 22.76 27.52 -2.46
CA LEU A 27 24.05 26.91 -2.11
C LEU A 27 24.98 26.78 -3.34
N ALA A 28 24.43 26.50 -4.52
CA ALA A 28 25.22 26.50 -5.76
C ALA A 28 25.79 27.90 -6.11
N SER A 29 25.11 28.97 -5.69
CA SER A 29 25.49 30.36 -6.02
C SER A 29 26.29 31.08 -4.93
N CYS A 30 26.10 30.73 -3.65
CA CYS A 30 26.68 31.44 -2.52
C CYS A 30 27.77 30.61 -1.83
N PRO A 31 29.07 30.91 -2.03
CA PRO A 31 30.17 30.13 -1.46
C PRO A 31 30.22 30.23 0.08
N THR A 32 29.76 31.36 0.63
CA THR A 32 29.69 31.56 2.08
C THR A 32 28.72 30.55 2.70
N CYS A 33 27.47 30.49 2.26
CA CYS A 33 26.47 29.57 2.80
C CYS A 33 26.90 28.10 2.67
N THR A 34 27.53 27.75 1.54
CA THR A 34 28.09 26.40 1.32
C THR A 34 29.18 26.06 2.32
N HIS A 35 30.08 26.99 2.61
CA HIS A 35 31.11 26.78 3.63
C HIS A 35 30.50 26.54 5.03
N TRP A 36 29.49 27.33 5.41
CA TRP A 36 28.81 27.16 6.71
C TRP A 36 28.13 25.79 6.83
N VAL A 37 27.41 25.35 5.80
CA VAL A 37 26.76 24.03 5.77
C VAL A 37 27.79 22.90 5.85
N GLN A 38 28.90 23.01 5.11
CA GLN A 38 30.00 22.04 5.16
C GLN A 38 30.65 21.97 6.55
N GLN A 39 30.85 23.12 7.20
CA GLN A 39 31.43 23.19 8.55
C GLN A 39 30.48 22.61 9.60
N MET A 40 29.17 22.87 9.50
CA MET A 40 28.19 22.26 10.40
C MET A 40 28.14 20.74 10.24
N ASN A 41 28.13 20.25 9.00
CA ASN A 41 28.17 18.82 8.71
C ASN A 41 29.47 18.16 9.20
N SER A 42 30.62 18.81 9.05
CA SER A 42 31.91 18.26 9.49
C SER A 42 31.99 18.15 11.02
N VAL A 43 31.50 19.16 11.75
CA VAL A 43 31.42 19.12 13.23
C VAL A 43 30.45 18.04 13.69
N LEU A 44 29.29 17.92 13.04
CA LEU A 44 28.32 16.87 13.36
C LEU A 44 28.89 15.47 13.11
N HIS A 45 29.59 15.27 12.00
CA HIS A 45 30.23 14.00 11.68
C HIS A 45 31.37 13.67 12.65
N ALA A 46 32.18 14.66 13.03
CA ALA A 46 33.18 14.51 14.07
C ALA A 46 32.54 14.14 15.42
N TYR A 47 31.41 14.75 15.78
CA TYR A 47 30.66 14.43 16.99
C TYR A 47 30.13 12.99 16.98
N LYS A 48 29.48 12.56 15.89
CA LYS A 48 29.00 11.18 15.71
C LYS A 48 30.13 10.16 15.85
N ASN A 49 31.30 10.45 15.29
CA ASN A 49 32.45 9.56 15.34
C ASN A 49 33.24 9.62 16.65
N SER A 50 33.13 10.72 17.39
CA SER A 50 33.74 10.87 18.72
C SER A 50 32.98 10.10 19.81
N GLY A 51 31.74 9.69 19.52
CA GLY A 51 30.89 8.92 20.41
C GLY A 51 31.27 7.45 20.45
N HIS A 52 32.32 7.11 21.19
CA HIS A 52 32.30 5.87 21.99
C HIS A 52 31.29 6.07 23.12
N TYR A 53 30.00 6.11 22.79
CA TYR A 53 28.98 5.90 23.79
C TYR A 53 28.87 4.38 23.94
N PRO A 54 29.25 3.78 25.08
CA PRO A 54 28.95 2.38 25.30
C PRO A 54 27.43 2.26 25.23
N LEU A 55 26.92 1.73 24.11
CA LEU A 55 25.53 1.31 24.08
C LEU A 55 25.38 0.34 25.25
N PRO A 56 24.34 0.50 26.09
CA PRO A 56 24.04 -0.52 27.07
C PRO A 56 23.92 -1.83 26.30
N THR A 57 24.85 -2.74 26.57
CA THR A 57 24.96 -4.09 26.03
C THR A 57 23.65 -4.90 25.98
N PRO A 58 22.58 -4.64 26.77
CA PRO A 58 21.31 -5.33 26.53
C PRO A 58 20.52 -4.90 25.28
N MET A 59 20.85 -3.79 24.60
CA MET A 59 20.00 -3.28 23.51
C MET A 59 20.31 -3.96 22.17
N GLU A 60 21.58 -4.21 21.88
CA GLU A 60 22.04 -4.90 20.67
C GLU A 60 21.52 -6.34 20.66
N ASP A 61 21.70 -7.07 21.75
CA ASP A 61 21.19 -8.44 21.91
C ASP A 61 19.66 -8.50 21.81
N ARG A 62 18.94 -7.49 22.33
CA ARG A 62 17.48 -7.39 22.20
C ARG A 62 17.02 -7.11 20.77
N ILE A 63 17.75 -6.29 20.02
CA ILE A 63 17.44 -6.02 18.63
C ILE A 63 17.75 -7.26 17.78
N LEU A 64 18.90 -7.90 18.00
CA LEU A 64 19.30 -9.10 17.27
C LEU A 64 18.32 -10.25 17.52
N SER A 65 17.92 -10.47 18.78
CA SER A 65 16.92 -11.48 19.13
C SER A 65 15.51 -11.14 18.62
N ALA A 66 15.16 -9.85 18.50
CA ALA A 66 13.89 -9.45 17.88
C ALA A 66 13.89 -9.68 16.37
N ILE A 67 15.01 -9.44 15.68
CA ILE A 67 15.18 -9.74 14.25
C ILE A 67 15.12 -11.25 14.03
N GLU A 68 15.85 -12.03 14.82
CA GLU A 68 15.83 -13.49 14.76
C GLU A 68 14.43 -14.03 15.07
N ALA A 69 13.70 -13.44 16.02
CA ALA A 69 12.30 -13.80 16.28
C ALA A 69 11.36 -13.43 15.13
N LEU A 70 11.65 -12.37 14.35
CA LEU A 70 10.88 -11.99 13.17
C LEU A 70 11.21 -12.89 11.95
N GLU A 71 12.45 -13.34 11.82
CA GLU A 71 12.88 -14.28 10.77
C GLU A 71 12.48 -15.73 11.08
N ALA A 72 12.52 -16.13 12.35
CA ALA A 72 12.08 -17.43 12.84
C ALA A 72 10.56 -17.50 13.04
N ALA A 73 9.88 -16.34 13.19
CA ALA A 73 8.45 -16.28 13.01
C ALA A 73 8.17 -16.78 11.60
N PRO A 74 7.36 -17.84 11.42
CA PRO A 74 6.97 -18.24 10.09
C PRO A 74 6.32 -17.03 9.47
N VAL A 75 6.97 -16.45 8.43
CA VAL A 75 6.32 -15.55 7.49
C VAL A 75 4.97 -16.18 7.26
N LEU A 76 3.91 -15.50 7.69
CA LEU A 76 2.55 -16.01 7.62
C LEU A 76 2.33 -16.28 6.14
N LYS A 77 2.64 -17.50 5.70
CA LYS A 77 2.49 -17.90 4.31
C LYS A 77 1.03 -17.61 4.06
N PRO A 78 0.70 -16.76 3.05
CA PRO A 78 -0.68 -16.50 2.72
C PRO A 78 -1.35 -17.87 2.67
N HIS A 79 -2.41 -18.04 3.46
CA HIS A 79 -3.18 -19.28 3.55
C HIS A 79 -3.25 -19.94 2.18
N PRO A 80 -3.17 -21.29 2.08
CA PRO A 80 -3.09 -22.00 0.81
C PRO A 80 -4.06 -21.39 -0.18
N THR A 81 -3.51 -20.64 -1.12
CA THR A 81 -4.30 -19.87 -2.08
C THR A 81 -5.05 -20.92 -2.89
N LEU A 82 -6.36 -21.01 -2.66
CA LEU A 82 -7.24 -21.83 -3.47
C LEU A 82 -6.90 -21.51 -4.92
N SER A 83 -6.49 -22.53 -5.68
CA SER A 83 -6.09 -22.37 -7.08
C SER A 83 -7.09 -21.45 -7.82
N PRO A 84 -6.62 -20.39 -8.50
CA PRO A 84 -7.48 -19.42 -9.18
C PRO A 84 -8.53 -20.06 -10.09
N GLY A 85 -8.20 -21.23 -10.68
CA GLY A 85 -9.10 -22.00 -11.53
C GLY A 85 -10.35 -22.50 -10.81
N LYS A 86 -10.29 -22.78 -9.50
CA LYS A 86 -11.45 -23.22 -8.71
C LYS A 86 -12.47 -22.10 -8.49
N TRP A 87 -12.04 -20.85 -8.56
CA TRP A 87 -12.91 -19.67 -8.50
C TRP A 87 -13.46 -19.26 -9.88
N MET A 88 -12.97 -19.81 -10.98
CA MET A 88 -13.49 -19.44 -12.29
C MET A 88 -14.85 -20.10 -12.57
N LEU A 89 -14.99 -21.37 -12.17
CA LEU A 89 -16.20 -22.17 -12.42
C LEU A 89 -17.47 -21.56 -11.78
N PRO A 90 -17.49 -21.21 -10.47
CA PRO A 90 -18.68 -20.63 -9.85
C PRO A 90 -19.06 -19.28 -10.46
N GLY A 91 -18.07 -18.47 -10.84
CA GLY A 91 -18.30 -17.16 -11.46
C GLY A 91 -18.96 -17.26 -12.84
N VAL A 92 -18.55 -18.24 -13.65
CA VAL A 92 -19.18 -18.51 -14.95
C VAL A 92 -20.63 -18.98 -14.77
N PHE A 93 -20.89 -19.88 -13.83
CA PHE A 93 -22.26 -20.32 -13.52
C PHE A 93 -23.13 -19.18 -12.97
N LEU A 94 -22.57 -18.34 -12.10
CA LEU A 94 -23.26 -17.16 -11.56
C LEU A 94 -23.65 -16.19 -12.68
N LEU A 95 -22.72 -15.88 -13.58
CA LEU A 95 -22.93 -14.96 -14.70
C LEU A 95 -23.95 -15.54 -15.70
N LEU A 96 -23.82 -16.82 -16.06
CA LEU A 96 -24.81 -17.50 -16.91
C LEU A 96 -26.19 -17.55 -16.26
N GLY A 97 -26.26 -17.76 -14.94
CA GLY A 97 -27.51 -17.71 -14.19
C GLY A 97 -28.17 -16.34 -14.25
N ILE A 98 -27.40 -15.27 -14.03
CA ILE A 98 -27.87 -13.88 -14.13
C ILE A 98 -28.38 -13.57 -15.54
N LEU A 99 -27.61 -13.94 -16.57
CA LEU A 99 -28.00 -13.70 -17.96
C LEU A 99 -29.19 -14.56 -18.41
N GLY A 100 -29.37 -15.75 -17.84
CA GLY A 100 -30.44 -16.68 -18.20
C GLY A 100 -31.79 -16.37 -17.55
N ILE A 101 -31.80 -15.69 -16.40
CA ILE A 101 -33.04 -15.31 -15.69
C ILE A 101 -34.03 -14.48 -16.54
N PRO A 102 -33.64 -13.44 -17.29
CA PRO A 102 -34.59 -12.69 -18.12
C PRO A 102 -35.22 -13.51 -19.25
N PHE A 103 -34.59 -14.63 -19.64
CA PHE A 103 -35.12 -15.57 -20.65
C PHE A 103 -35.90 -16.73 -20.04
N SER A 104 -36.02 -16.77 -18.71
CA SER A 104 -36.73 -17.83 -18.00
C SER A 104 -38.21 -17.50 -17.84
N THR A 105 -39.06 -18.53 -17.91
CA THR A 105 -40.49 -18.46 -17.57
C THR A 105 -40.73 -18.06 -16.11
N VAL A 106 -39.70 -18.11 -15.27
CA VAL A 106 -39.74 -17.66 -13.88
C VAL A 106 -39.86 -16.13 -13.80
N PHE A 107 -39.23 -15.38 -14.71
CA PHE A 107 -39.30 -13.92 -14.70
C PHE A 107 -40.69 -13.41 -15.12
N SER A 108 -41.36 -14.10 -16.05
CA SER A 108 -42.73 -13.72 -16.45
C SER A 108 -43.74 -13.92 -15.32
N VAL A 109 -43.53 -14.89 -14.43
CA VAL A 109 -44.36 -15.08 -13.22
C VAL A 109 -44.17 -13.93 -12.23
N PHE A 110 -42.95 -13.41 -12.09
CA PHE A 110 -42.69 -12.23 -11.24
C PHE A 110 -43.27 -10.95 -11.81
N ALA A 111 -43.25 -10.77 -13.13
CA ALA A 111 -43.85 -9.62 -13.80
C ALA A 111 -45.40 -9.62 -13.75
N TYR A 112 -46.03 -10.79 -13.65
CA TYR A 112 -47.49 -10.91 -13.62
C TYR A 112 -48.12 -10.76 -12.22
N GLN A 113 -47.30 -10.58 -11.18
CA GLN A 113 -47.77 -10.52 -9.79
C GLN A 113 -48.04 -9.05 -9.38
N PRO A 114 -49.31 -8.62 -9.24
CA PRO A 114 -49.67 -7.19 -9.23
C PRO A 114 -49.24 -6.37 -8.01
N SER A 115 -48.72 -7.02 -6.96
CA SER A 115 -48.45 -6.39 -5.65
C SER A 115 -47.00 -6.52 -5.16
N GLY A 116 -46.12 -7.16 -5.94
CA GLY A 116 -44.73 -7.40 -5.54
C GLY A 116 -43.76 -6.61 -6.40
N ASN A 117 -42.94 -5.74 -5.79
CA ASN A 117 -41.81 -5.07 -6.44
C ASN A 117 -40.65 -6.05 -6.80
N LEU A 118 -40.96 -7.33 -6.98
CA LEU A 118 -39.99 -8.42 -7.19
C LEU A 118 -39.22 -8.24 -8.49
N GLU A 119 -39.84 -7.62 -9.51
CA GLU A 119 -39.17 -7.23 -10.75
C GLU A 119 -37.94 -6.33 -10.51
N ILE A 120 -37.96 -5.50 -9.46
CA ILE A 120 -36.87 -4.60 -9.09
C ILE A 120 -35.92 -5.28 -8.11
N TRP A 121 -36.46 -5.96 -7.08
CA TRP A 121 -35.65 -6.56 -6.03
C TRP A 121 -34.80 -7.73 -6.52
N VAL A 122 -35.30 -8.54 -7.46
CA VAL A 122 -34.56 -9.71 -7.96
C VAL A 122 -33.28 -9.29 -8.69
N PRO A 123 -33.30 -8.39 -9.70
CA PRO A 123 -32.08 -7.88 -10.33
C PRO A 123 -31.16 -7.17 -9.35
N LEU A 124 -31.71 -6.43 -8.37
CA LEU A 124 -30.92 -5.72 -7.37
C LEU A 124 -30.10 -6.68 -6.50
N VAL A 125 -30.74 -7.73 -5.97
CA VAL A 125 -30.07 -8.76 -5.15
C VAL A 125 -29.05 -9.55 -5.97
N LEU A 126 -29.40 -9.88 -7.22
CA LEU A 126 -28.49 -10.59 -8.13
C LEU A 126 -27.25 -9.75 -8.46
N GLY A 127 -27.44 -8.46 -8.74
CA GLY A 127 -26.35 -7.51 -8.96
C GLY A 127 -25.46 -7.38 -7.73
N ALA A 128 -26.05 -7.23 -6.54
CA ALA A 128 -25.30 -7.16 -5.29
C ALA A 128 -24.48 -8.45 -5.01
N ALA A 129 -25.08 -9.62 -5.27
CA ALA A 129 -24.39 -10.90 -5.14
C ALA A 129 -23.22 -11.02 -6.13
N PHE A 130 -23.43 -10.59 -7.39
CA PHE A 130 -22.38 -10.57 -8.41
C PHE A 130 -21.24 -9.61 -8.07
N THR A 131 -21.55 -8.39 -7.63
CA THR A 131 -20.54 -7.41 -7.20
C THR A 131 -19.74 -7.91 -6.01
N THR A 132 -20.40 -8.52 -5.01
CA THR A 132 -19.74 -9.11 -3.85
C THR A 132 -18.81 -10.24 -4.28
N TYR A 133 -19.28 -11.12 -5.17
CA TYR A 133 -18.47 -12.18 -5.73
C TYR A 133 -17.24 -11.64 -6.49
N ALA A 134 -17.42 -10.63 -7.33
CA ALA A 134 -16.34 -10.01 -8.10
C ALA A 134 -15.29 -9.33 -7.20
N ALA A 135 -15.73 -8.68 -6.12
CA ALA A 135 -14.84 -8.08 -5.12
C ALA A 135 -14.01 -9.14 -4.40
N LEU A 136 -14.63 -10.23 -3.93
CA LEU A 136 -13.94 -11.35 -3.30
C LEU A 136 -12.98 -12.03 -4.27
N PHE A 137 -13.41 -12.28 -5.51
CA PHE A 137 -12.56 -12.88 -6.54
C PHE A 137 -11.30 -12.06 -6.79
N THR A 138 -11.46 -10.75 -6.98
CA THR A 138 -10.34 -9.82 -7.22
C THR A 138 -9.41 -9.75 -6.02
N GLY A 139 -9.95 -9.66 -4.80
CA GLY A 139 -9.17 -9.60 -3.56
C GLY A 139 -8.36 -10.87 -3.30
N TYR A 140 -8.98 -12.04 -3.40
CA TYR A 140 -8.32 -13.33 -3.15
C TYR A 140 -7.30 -13.72 -4.23
N ASN A 141 -7.45 -13.23 -5.47
CA ASN A 141 -6.57 -13.57 -6.60
C ASN A 141 -5.65 -12.41 -7.01
N LEU A 142 -5.51 -11.37 -6.18
CA LEU A 142 -4.79 -10.15 -6.54
C LEU A 142 -3.32 -10.40 -6.90
N GLU A 143 -2.63 -11.29 -6.17
CA GLU A 143 -1.24 -11.66 -6.48
C GLU A 143 -1.11 -12.37 -7.83
N TRP A 144 -2.05 -13.25 -8.15
CA TRP A 144 -2.09 -13.94 -9.44
C TRP A 144 -2.40 -12.98 -10.59
N LEU A 145 -3.38 -12.07 -10.39
CA LEU A 145 -3.72 -11.03 -11.37
C LEU A 145 -2.52 -10.11 -11.63
N LYS A 146 -1.84 -9.67 -10.56
CA LYS A 146 -0.63 -8.85 -10.67
C LYS A 146 0.44 -9.55 -11.50
N LYS A 147 0.72 -10.83 -11.22
CA LYS A 147 1.72 -11.60 -11.96
C LYS A 147 1.35 -11.83 -13.43
N LYS A 148 0.06 -11.91 -13.77
CA LYS A 148 -0.41 -12.21 -15.13
C LYS A 148 -0.58 -10.98 -16.02
N PHE A 149 -0.89 -9.82 -15.45
CA PHE A 149 -1.19 -8.60 -16.19
C PHE A 149 -0.10 -7.52 -16.12
N LEU A 150 0.78 -7.55 -15.11
CA LEU A 150 1.85 -6.55 -14.93
C LEU A 150 3.26 -7.12 -15.17
N THR A 151 3.39 -8.44 -15.39
CA THR A 151 4.65 -9.12 -15.77
C THR A 151 4.43 -9.81 -17.10
#